data_AF-A0A3F2UCY8-F1
#
_entry.id   AF-A0A3F2UCY8-F1
#
_cell.length_a   1.000
_cell.length_b   1.000
_cell.length_c   1.000
_cell.angle_alpha   90.00
_cell.angle_beta   90.00
_cell.angle_gamma   90.00
#
_symmetry.space_group_name_H-M   'P 1'
#
loop_
_entity.id
_entity.type
_entity.pdbx_description
1 polymer ?
#
loop_
_entity_poly.entity_id
_entity_poly.type
_entity_poly.pdbx_seq_one_letter_code
_entity_poly.pdbx_strand_id
1 'polypeptide(L)'
;MTYEVGLGSERLCTIKEIADRAALGAGTVHRALKGGRLVSIETRRLVLDTVRLLNEEKIARAARLEHAAEKVQTSTGRPRGR
;
A
#
# COMPACT_ATOMS: atom_id res chain seq x y z
N MET A 1 18.68 16.88 -8.71
CA MET A 1 17.43 16.32 -9.26
C MET A 1 16.73 15.61 -8.12
N THR A 2 15.80 16.30 -7.45
CA THR A 2 15.01 15.75 -6.34
C THR A 2 13.85 15.01 -6.96
N TYR A 3 13.93 13.69 -6.99
CA TYR A 3 12.81 12.82 -7.34
C TYR A 3 11.79 12.97 -6.21
N GLU A 4 10.70 13.69 -6.46
CA GLU A 4 9.49 13.51 -5.68
C GLU A 4 9.09 12.04 -5.87
N VAL A 5 9.42 11.21 -4.88
CA VAL A 5 8.96 9.84 -4.80
C VAL A 5 7.44 9.93 -4.76
N GLY A 6 6.82 9.57 -5.88
CA GLY A 6 5.38 9.75 -6.11
C GLY A 6 4.59 9.19 -4.95
N LEU A 7 4.00 10.11 -4.17
CA LEU A 7 3.17 9.86 -2.98
C LEU A 7 1.96 8.94 -3.24
N GLY A 8 1.71 8.52 -4.49
CA GLY A 8 0.65 7.58 -4.86
C GLY A 8 1.12 6.15 -5.20
N SER A 9 2.35 5.94 -5.67
CA SER A 9 2.76 4.66 -6.27
C SER A 9 3.31 3.65 -5.26
N GLU A 10 4.08 4.12 -4.27
CA GLU A 10 4.62 3.25 -3.21
C GLU A 10 3.54 2.79 -2.21
N ARG A 11 2.43 3.53 -2.15
CA ARG A 11 1.34 3.28 -1.19
C ARG A 11 0.39 2.17 -1.64
N LEU A 12 0.46 1.75 -2.90
CA LEU A 12 -0.45 0.76 -3.47
C LEU A 12 0.22 -0.61 -3.64
N CYS A 13 -0.58 -1.66 -3.56
CA CYS A 13 -0.15 -3.02 -3.84
C CYS A 13 0.05 -3.27 -5.34
N THR A 14 1.09 -4.02 -5.67
CA THR A 14 1.39 -4.50 -7.01
C THR A 14 0.61 -5.79 -7.32
N ILE A 15 0.45 -6.10 -8.61
CA ILE A 15 -0.17 -7.36 -9.06
C ILE A 15 0.54 -8.58 -8.45
N LYS A 16 1.87 -8.52 -8.31
CA LYS A 16 2.66 -9.59 -7.71
C LYS A 16 2.34 -9.78 -6.24
N GLU A 17 2.31 -8.72 -5.44
CA GLU A 17 1.97 -8.80 -4.01
C GLU A 17 0.56 -9.36 -3.79
N ILE A 18 -0.40 -8.99 -4.64
CA ILE A 18 -1.77 -9.51 -4.58
C ILE A 18 -1.78 -11.01 -4.94
N ALA A 19 -1.07 -11.40 -5.99
CA ALA A 19 -0.95 -12.79 -6.44
C ALA A 19 -0.35 -13.69 -5.34
N ASP A 20 0.74 -13.22 -4.72
CA ASP A 20 1.43 -13.93 -3.66
C ASP A 20 0.52 -14.08 -2.42
N ARG A 21 -0.16 -13.00 -1.99
CA ARG A 21 -1.05 -13.07 -0.81
C ARG A 21 -2.33 -13.88 -1.04
N ALA A 22 -2.93 -13.78 -2.23
CA ALA A 22 -4.15 -14.51 -2.56
C ALA A 22 -3.90 -15.97 -2.98
N ALA A 23 -2.63 -16.39 -3.08
CA ALA A 23 -2.23 -17.68 -3.66
C ALA A 23 -2.80 -17.90 -5.07
N LEU A 24 -2.73 -16.85 -5.92
CA LEU A 24 -3.23 -16.86 -7.29
C LEU A 24 -2.12 -16.58 -8.29
N GLY A 25 -2.31 -16.98 -9.55
CA GLY A 25 -1.43 -16.56 -10.63
C GLY A 25 -1.64 -15.08 -11.00
N ALA A 26 -0.54 -14.37 -11.32
CA ALA A 26 -0.58 -12.96 -11.71
C ALA A 26 -1.54 -12.66 -12.88
N GLY A 27 -1.64 -13.57 -13.85
CA GLY A 27 -2.60 -13.46 -14.96
C GLY A 27 -4.07 -13.52 -14.50
N THR A 28 -4.36 -14.33 -13.48
CA THR A 28 -5.71 -14.40 -12.88
C THR A 28 -6.04 -13.11 -12.14
N VAL A 29 -5.10 -12.59 -11.35
CA VAL A 29 -5.25 -11.27 -10.69
C VAL A 29 -5.48 -10.17 -11.72
N HIS A 30 -4.68 -10.12 -12.78
CA HIS A 30 -4.82 -9.13 -13.85
C HIS A 30 -6.22 -9.19 -14.49
N ARG A 31 -6.70 -10.40 -14.84
CA ARG A 31 -8.05 -10.59 -15.40
C ARG A 31 -9.15 -10.21 -14.41
N ALA A 32 -8.99 -10.54 -13.13
CA ALA A 32 -9.94 -10.21 -12.08
C ALA A 32 -10.12 -8.69 -11.96
N LEU A 33 -9.01 -7.94 -11.94
CA LEU A 33 -9.00 -6.47 -11.87
C LEU A 33 -9.55 -5.81 -13.14
N LYS A 34 -9.32 -6.41 -14.32
CA LYS A 34 -9.86 -5.93 -15.60
C LYS A 34 -11.32 -6.31 -15.85
N GLY A 35 -11.98 -7.00 -14.93
CA GLY A 35 -13.38 -7.41 -15.08
C GLY A 35 -13.59 -8.54 -16.10
N GLY A 36 -12.55 -9.31 -16.43
CA GLY A 36 -12.63 -10.41 -17.40
C GLY A 36 -13.70 -11.44 -17.04
N ARG A 37 -14.44 -11.91 -18.06
CA ARG A 37 -15.56 -12.87 -17.90
C ARG A 37 -15.12 -14.28 -17.48
N LEU A 38 -13.83 -14.58 -17.54
CA LEU A 38 -13.22 -15.87 -17.22
C LEU A 38 -12.80 -16.02 -15.74
N VAL A 39 -13.20 -15.10 -14.86
CA VAL A 39 -12.89 -15.15 -13.43
C VAL A 39 -14.19 -15.24 -12.66
N SER A 40 -14.29 -16.22 -11.76
CA SER A 40 -15.46 -16.38 -10.91
C SER A 40 -15.67 -15.15 -10.02
N ILE A 41 -16.92 -14.92 -9.59
CA ILE A 41 -17.25 -13.81 -8.70
C ILE A 41 -16.49 -13.95 -7.37
N GLU A 42 -16.33 -15.17 -6.87
CA GLU A 42 -15.60 -15.47 -5.64
C GLU A 42 -14.12 -15.10 -5.76
N THR A 43 -13.45 -15.51 -6.84
CA THR A 43 -12.05 -15.13 -7.08
C THR A 43 -11.91 -13.62 -7.25
N ARG A 44 -12.88 -12.96 -7.89
CA ARG A 44 -12.86 -11.50 -8.03
C ARG A 44 -12.98 -10.81 -6.68
N ARG A 45 -13.87 -11.27 -5.80
CA ARG A 45 -14.01 -10.77 -4.42
C ARG A 45 -12.72 -10.94 -3.64
N LEU A 46 -12.14 -12.15 -3.66
CA LEU A 46 -10.87 -12.45 -3.00
C LEU A 46 -9.75 -11.48 -3.45
N VAL A 47 -9.63 -11.24 -4.76
CA VAL A 47 -8.63 -10.30 -5.29
C VAL A 47 -8.86 -8.87 -4.77
N LEU A 48 -10.10 -8.39 -4.77
CA LEU A 48 -10.44 -7.04 -4.32
C LEU A 48 -10.24 -6.87 -2.79
N ASP A 49 -10.62 -7.87 -2.01
CA ASP A 49 -10.40 -7.87 -0.56
C ASP A 49 -8.89 -7.89 -0.23
N THR A 50 -8.12 -8.66 -0.99
CA THR A 50 -6.65 -8.70 -0.86
C THR A 50 -6.01 -7.35 -1.18
N VAL A 51 -6.46 -6.67 -2.25
CA VAL A 51 -6.03 -5.31 -2.59
C VAL A 51 -6.31 -4.35 -1.44
N ARG A 52 -7.52 -4.38 -0.90
CA ARG A 52 -7.94 -3.52 0.20
C ARG A 52 -7.04 -3.72 1.42
N LEU A 53 -6.86 -4.96 1.87
CA LEU A 53 -6.05 -5.29 3.04
C LEU A 53 -4.59 -4.84 2.87
N LEU A 54 -3.97 -5.12 1.71
CA LEU A 54 -2.58 -4.70 1.45
C LEU A 54 -2.42 -3.18 1.47
N ASN A 55 -3.37 -2.46 0.90
CA ASN A 55 -3.32 -1.00 0.87
C ASN A 55 -3.57 -0.39 2.25
N GLU A 56 -4.55 -0.90 3.01
CA GLU A 56 -4.80 -0.47 4.39
C GLU A 56 -3.56 -0.66 5.26
N GLU A 57 -2.87 -1.80 5.15
CA GLU A 57 -1.62 -2.06 5.85
C GLU A 57 -0.50 -1.09 5.45
N LYS A 58 -0.34 -0.80 4.16
CA LYS A 58 0.67 0.17 3.66
C LYS A 58 0.38 1.58 4.17
N ILE A 59 -0.88 2.02 4.10
CA ILE A 59 -1.32 3.32 4.60
C ILE A 59 -1.10 3.41 6.11
N ALA A 60 -1.48 2.39 6.88
CA ALA A 60 -1.28 2.37 8.33
C ALA A 60 0.21 2.42 8.71
N ARG A 61 1.10 1.74 7.96
CA ARG A 61 2.55 1.84 8.15
C ARG A 61 3.06 3.25 7.86
N ALA A 62 2.62 3.87 6.76
CA ALA A 62 3.00 5.23 6.40
C ALA A 62 2.57 6.24 7.49
N ALA A 63 1.33 6.17 7.96
CA ALA A 63 0.82 7.05 9.02
C ALA A 63 1.65 6.92 10.32
N ARG A 64 2.04 5.70 10.71
CA ARG A 64 2.91 5.50 11.90
C ARG A 64 4.28 6.15 11.73
N LEU A 65 4.86 6.08 10.54
CA LEU A 65 6.17 6.69 10.24
C LEU A 65 6.09 8.22 10.21
N GLU A 66 5.03 8.78 9.63
CA GLU A 66 4.78 10.23 9.62
C GLU A 66 4.65 10.78 11.05
N HIS A 67 3.88 10.12 11.92
CA HIS A 67 3.77 10.50 13.33
C HIS A 67 5.07 10.33 14.13
N ALA A 68 5.92 9.35 13.78
CA ALA A 68 7.22 9.17 14.42
C ALA A 68 8.19 10.30 14.04
N ALA A 69 8.20 10.72 12.77
CA ALA A 69 9.02 11.81 12.28
C ALA A 69 8.64 13.16 12.92
N GLU A 70 7.33 13.41 13.11
CA GLU A 70 6.82 14.61 13.80
C GLU A 70 7.31 14.68 15.26
N LYS A 71 7.25 13.57 15.99
CA LYS A 71 7.74 13.51 17.39
C LYS A 71 9.24 13.79 17.50
N VAL A 72 10.05 13.27 16.57
CA VAL A 72 11.49 13.52 16.56
C VAL A 72 11.80 15.01 16.36
N GLN A 73 11.10 15.70 15.46
CA GLN A 73 11.28 17.14 15.21
C GLN A 73 10.87 18.02 16.39
N THR A 74 9.79 17.68 17.12
CA THR A 74 9.39 18.43 18.31
C THR A 74 10.36 18.27 19.49
N SER A 75 11.11 17.17 19.55
CA SER A 75 12.04 16.87 20.65
C SER A 75 13.43 17.50 20.50
N THR A 76 13.85 17.91 19.29
CA THR A 76 15.15 18.54 19.03
C THR A 76 15.17 20.06 19.23
N GLY A 77 14.02 20.67 19.51
CA GLY A 77 13.89 22.09 19.86
C GLY A 77 14.24 22.38 21.33
N ARG A 78 15.50 22.19 21.75
CA ARG A 78 15.95 22.71 23.06
C ARG A 78 16.17 24.23 22.93
N PRO A 79 15.50 25.10 23.72
CA PRO A 79 15.74 26.53 23.65
C PRO A 79 17.15 26.81 24.20
N ARG A 80 18.00 27.43 23.37
CA ARG A 80 19.23 28.07 23.87
C ARG A 80 18.82 29.35 24.57
N GLY A 81 18.55 29.24 25.86
CA GLY A 81 18.44 30.38 26.76
C GLY A 81 19.65 30.43 27.69
N ARG A 82 20.58 31.35 27.42
CA ARG A 82 21.07 32.38 28.36
C ARG A 82 22.05 33.31 27.66
#